data_AF-A0A5C8TF67-F1
#
_entry.id   AF-A0A5C8TF67-F1
#
_cell.length_a   1.000
_cell.length_b   1.000
_cell.length_c   1.000
_cell.angle_alpha   90.00
_cell.angle_beta   90.00
_cell.angle_gamma   90.00
#
_symmetry.space_group_name_H-M   'P 1'
#
loop_
_entity.id
_entity.type
_entity.pdbx_description
1 polymer ?
#
loop_
_entity_poly.entity_id
_entity_poly.type
_entity_poly.pdbx_seq_one_letter_code
_entity_poly.pdbx_strand_id
1 'polypeptide(L)'
;MRTDVFTTPATFWEAVAEHVAEQVTPALKMGERARKPIIAYLRDLEGIARRECDSRQAIQIIASGRHILGDRSDIEPIDGPFSRT
;
A
#
# COMPACT_ATOMS: atom_id res chain seq x y z
N MET A 1 -18.70 22.87 -2.60
CA MET A 1 -17.23 23.04 -2.55
C MET A 1 -16.65 21.76 -1.99
N ARG A 2 -15.98 20.94 -2.81
CA ARG A 2 -15.32 19.73 -2.31
C ARG A 2 -13.93 19.65 -2.95
N THR A 3 -12.93 19.62 -2.06
CA THR A 3 -11.56 19.12 -2.20
C THR A 3 -10.60 19.82 -3.16
N ASP A 4 -9.81 20.74 -2.60
CA ASP A 4 -8.38 20.87 -2.87
C ASP A 4 -7.64 20.62 -1.55
N VAL A 5 -7.34 19.34 -1.24
CA VAL A 5 -6.63 18.94 0.00
C VAL A 5 -5.30 18.22 -0.31
N PHE A 6 -4.93 18.11 -1.59
CA PHE A 6 -3.72 17.41 -2.05
C PHE A 6 -2.60 18.38 -2.42
N THR A 7 -2.38 19.43 -1.64
CA THR A 7 -1.39 20.45 -1.98
C THR A 7 0.06 20.03 -1.66
N THR A 8 0.29 18.90 -0.99
CA THR A 8 1.63 18.35 -0.76
C THR A 8 1.68 16.83 -1.03
N PRO A 9 2.83 16.30 -1.51
CA PRO A 9 3.00 14.85 -1.73
C PRO A 9 2.77 14.01 -0.47
N ALA A 10 3.08 14.55 0.71
CA ALA A 10 2.89 13.85 1.98
C ALA A 10 1.41 13.59 2.29
N THR A 11 0.54 14.60 2.16
CA THR A 11 -0.90 14.44 2.45
C THR A 11 -1.59 13.54 1.42
N PHE A 12 -1.09 13.50 0.19
CA PHE A 12 -1.53 12.54 -0.82
C PHE A 12 -1.27 11.10 -0.38
N TRP A 13 -0.04 10.78 0.03
CA TRP A 13 0.31 9.41 0.43
C TRP A 13 -0.37 8.97 1.73
N GLU A 14 -0.64 9.89 2.65
CA GLU A 14 -1.47 9.63 3.84
C GLU A 14 -2.89 9.24 3.43
N ALA A 15 -3.54 10.02 2.56
CA ALA A 15 -4.89 9.71 2.08
C ALA A 15 -4.94 8.39 1.29
N VAL A 16 -3.91 8.08 0.49
CA VAL A 16 -3.78 6.79 -0.18
C VAL A 16 -3.69 5.65 0.84
N ALA A 17 -2.89 5.81 1.90
CA ALA A 17 -2.74 4.80 2.94
C ALA A 17 -4.05 4.56 3.70
N GLU A 18 -4.77 5.62 4.06
CA GLU A 18 -6.10 5.53 4.68
C GLU A 18 -7.08 4.79 3.78
N HIS A 19 -7.13 5.17 2.49
CA HIS A 19 -8.01 4.51 1.54
C HIS A 19 -7.69 3.02 1.38
N VAL A 20 -6.40 2.65 1.32
CA VAL A 20 -5.99 1.24 1.27
C VAL A 20 -6.43 0.50 2.53
N ALA A 21 -6.24 1.07 3.72
CA ALA A 21 -6.66 0.44 4.97
C ALA A 21 -8.19 0.20 5.01
N GLU A 22 -8.98 1.15 4.52
CA GLU A 22 -10.44 1.02 4.42
C GLU A 22 -10.86 -0.08 3.43
N GLN A 23 -10.19 -0.19 2.28
CA GLN A 23 -10.57 -1.13 1.23
C GLN A 23 -10.07 -2.57 1.44
N VAL A 24 -9.03 -2.79 2.25
CA VAL A 24 -8.54 -4.15 2.57
C VAL A 24 -9.60 -4.97 3.31
N THR A 25 -10.32 -4.36 4.25
CA THR A 25 -11.36 -5.05 5.05
C THR A 25 -12.50 -5.64 4.22
N PRO A 26 -13.15 -4.91 3.29
CA PRO A 26 -14.14 -5.51 2.41
C PRO A 26 -13.52 -6.49 1.40
N ALA A 27 -12.30 -6.23 0.91
CA ALA A 27 -11.62 -7.13 -0.01
C ALA A 27 -11.29 -8.50 0.61
N LEU A 28 -11.04 -8.56 1.92
CA LEU A 28 -10.84 -9.82 2.64
C LEU A 28 -12.03 -10.77 2.56
N LYS A 29 -13.26 -10.23 2.47
CA LYS A 29 -14.49 -11.02 2.35
C LYS A 29 -14.69 -11.60 0.95
N MET A 30 -13.88 -11.17 -0.03
CA MET A 30 -13.94 -11.68 -1.39
C MET A 30 -13.21 -13.02 -1.52
N GLY A 31 -13.67 -13.85 -2.46
CA GLY A 31 -12.99 -15.09 -2.81
C GLY A 31 -11.61 -14.83 -3.43
N GLU A 32 -10.70 -15.80 -3.32
CA GLU A 32 -9.29 -15.66 -3.73
C GLU A 32 -9.12 -15.13 -5.17
N ARG A 33 -9.91 -15.63 -6.14
CA ARG A 33 -9.86 -15.16 -7.54
C ARG A 33 -10.21 -13.68 -7.68
N ALA A 34 -11.15 -13.18 -6.88
CA ALA A 34 -11.57 -11.78 -6.90
C ALA A 34 -10.55 -10.86 -6.21
N ARG A 35 -9.72 -11.39 -5.28
CA ARG A 35 -8.65 -10.63 -4.63
C ARG A 35 -7.42 -10.43 -5.52
N LYS A 36 -7.17 -11.31 -6.50
CA LYS A 36 -6.00 -11.24 -7.41
C LYS A 36 -5.80 -9.86 -8.09
N PRO A 37 -6.82 -9.24 -8.73
CA PRO A 37 -6.64 -7.92 -9.32
C PRO A 37 -6.33 -6.83 -8.28
N ILE A 38 -6.88 -6.94 -7.07
CA ILE A 38 -6.61 -6.00 -5.97
C ILE A 38 -5.15 -6.13 -5.49
N ILE A 39 -4.68 -7.37 -5.34
CA ILE A 39 -3.27 -7.67 -5.03
C ILE A 39 -2.33 -7.08 -6.08
N ALA A 40 -2.65 -7.24 -7.37
CA ALA A 40 -1.86 -6.68 -8.46
C ALA A 40 -1.83 -5.15 -8.42
N TYR A 41 -2.98 -4.49 -8.20
CA TYR A 41 -3.05 -3.05 -8.02
C TYR A 41 -2.19 -2.56 -6.85
N LEU A 42 -2.26 -3.24 -5.69
CA LEU A 42 -1.45 -2.86 -4.53
C LEU A 42 0.06 -3.08 -4.74
N ARG A 43 0.44 -4.06 -5.57
CA ARG A 43 1.83 -4.29 -6.02
C ARG A 43 2.37 -3.09 -6.80
N ASP A 44 1.60 -2.65 -7.80
CA ASP A 44 1.99 -1.52 -8.63
C ASP A 44 2.03 -0.23 -7.81
N LEU A 45 1.04 -0.04 -6.94
CA LEU A 45 0.96 1.09 -6.01
C LEU A 45 2.15 1.12 -5.04
N GLU A 46 2.53 -0.04 -4.48
CA GLU A 46 3.72 -0.15 -3.63
C GLU A 46 4.99 0.24 -4.40
N GLY A 47 5.12 -0.22 -5.65
CA GLY A 47 6.25 0.14 -6.52
C GLY A 47 6.35 1.63 -6.78
N ILE A 48 5.22 2.32 -6.96
CA ILE A 48 5.17 3.78 -7.11
C ILE A 48 5.51 4.46 -5.78
N ALA A 49 4.89 4.04 -4.68
CA ALA A 49 5.13 4.59 -3.35
C ALA A 49 6.61 4.49 -2.95
N ARG A 50 7.28 3.38 -3.25
CA ARG A 50 8.73 3.22 -3.00
C ARG A 50 9.60 4.25 -3.72
N ARG A 51 9.14 4.82 -4.84
CA ARG A 51 9.90 5.82 -5.63
C ARG A 51 9.53 7.26 -5.29
N GLU A 52 8.30 7.49 -4.84
CA GLU A 52 7.69 8.83 -4.78
C GLU A 52 7.15 9.19 -3.40
N CYS A 53 7.21 8.28 -2.42
CA CYS A 53 6.73 8.48 -1.07
C CYS A 53 7.88 8.45 -0.06
N ASP A 54 8.07 9.56 0.66
CA ASP A 54 9.02 9.61 1.77
C ASP A 54 8.43 9.01 3.07
N SER A 55 7.12 8.74 3.10
CA SER A 55 6.44 8.14 4.26
C SER A 55 6.58 6.61 4.27
N ARG A 56 7.52 6.13 5.09
CA ARG A 56 7.68 4.69 5.35
C ARG A 56 6.40 4.04 5.86
N GLN A 57 5.60 4.77 6.66
CA GLN A 57 4.34 4.26 7.19
C GLN A 57 3.34 4.00 6.06
N ALA A 58 3.18 4.92 5.11
CA ALA A 58 2.28 4.75 3.98
C ALA A 58 2.67 3.53 3.13
N ILE A 59 3.97 3.38 2.84
CA ILE A 59 4.48 2.22 2.09
C ILE A 59 4.20 0.90 2.84
N GLN A 60 4.38 0.88 4.16
CA GLN A 60 4.09 -0.31 4.98
C GLN A 60 2.60 -0.65 4.99
N ILE A 61 1.71 0.34 5.03
CA ILE A 61 0.26 0.11 4.97
C ILE A 61 -0.11 -0.53 3.63
N ILE A 62 0.45 -0.03 2.52
CA ILE A 62 0.22 -0.61 1.18
C ILE A 62 0.73 -2.06 1.10
N ALA A 63 1.98 -2.29 1.51
CA ALA A 63 2.60 -3.60 1.46
C ALA A 63 1.90 -4.63 2.37
N SER A 64 1.50 -4.22 3.58
CA SER A 64 0.76 -5.09 4.51
C SER A 64 -0.65 -5.38 4.02
N GLY A 65 -1.35 -4.41 3.42
CA GLY A 65 -2.64 -4.63 2.78
C GLY A 65 -2.59 -5.72 1.72
N ARG A 66 -1.56 -5.69 0.87
CA ARG A 66 -1.29 -6.72 -0.14
C ARG A 66 -1.07 -8.10 0.48
N HIS A 67 -0.25 -8.18 1.53
CA HIS A 67 0.04 -9.44 2.21
C HIS A 67 -1.20 -10.04 2.89
N ILE A 68 -1.98 -9.21 3.57
CA ILE A 68 -3.24 -9.60 4.23
C ILE A 68 -4.24 -10.20 3.22
N LEU A 69 -4.27 -9.68 1.99
CA LEU A 69 -5.14 -10.22 0.93
C LEU A 69 -4.67 -11.56 0.34
N GLY A 70 -3.51 -12.06 0.77
CA GLY A 70 -2.99 -13.38 0.43
C GLY A 70 -1.77 -13.35 -0.49
N ASP A 71 -1.15 -12.19 -0.69
CA ASP A 71 0.09 -12.11 -1.43
C ASP A 71 1.29 -12.59 -0.61
N ARG A 72 2.07 -13.50 -1.17
CA ARG A 72 3.26 -14.10 -0.55
C ARG A 72 4.58 -13.64 -1.17
N SER A 73 4.55 -12.73 -2.14
CA SER A 73 5.79 -12.13 -2.64
C SER A 73 6.39 -11.24 -1.55
N ASP A 74 7.69 -11.40 -1.33
CA ASP A 74 8.43 -10.73 -0.27
C ASP A 74 8.19 -9.21 -0.26
N ILE A 75 8.05 -8.67 0.94
CA ILE A 75 8.05 -7.22 1.17
C ILE A 75 9.51 -6.85 1.43
N GLU A 76 10.25 -6.46 0.40
CA GLU A 76 11.63 -6.02 0.59
C GLU A 76 11.66 -4.78 1.49
N PRO A 77 12.46 -4.72 2.57
CA PRO A 77 12.62 -3.48 3.31
C PRO A 77 13.12 -2.37 2.38
N ILE A 78 12.52 -1.18 2.42
CA ILE A 78 12.96 -0.02 1.61
C ILE A 78 14.44 0.33 1.85
N ASP A 79 14.91 0.11 3.07
CA ASP A 79 16.31 0.08 3.48
C ASP A 79 16.26 -0.12 5.01
N GLY A 80 16.36 -1.37 5.44
CA GLY A 80 16.40 -1.70 6.86
C GLY A 80 17.85 -1.72 7.35
N PRO A 81 18.17 -1.18 8.54
CA PRO A 81 19.50 -1.37 9.14
C PRO A 81 19.85 -2.85 9.41
N PHE A 82 18.90 -3.76 9.20
CA PHE A 82 19.03 -5.19 9.40
C PHE A 82 19.18 -6.00 8.10
N SER A 83 19.32 -5.37 6.92
CA SER A 83 19.54 -6.08 5.65
C SER A 83 21.00 -6.51 5.40
N ARG A 84 21.90 -6.37 6.39
CA ARG A 84 23.24 -6.99 6.38
C ARG A 84 23.25 -8.19 7.32
N THR A 85 22.99 -9.39 6.80
CA THR A 85 23.73 -10.60 7.22
C THR A 85 23.71 -11.62 6.10
#